data_AF-A0A7S1E7S1-F1
#
_entry.id   AF-A0A7S1E7S1-F1
#
_cell.length_a   1.000
_cell.length_b   1.000
_cell.length_c   1.000
_cell.angle_alpha   90.00
_cell.angle_beta   90.00
_cell.angle_gamma   90.00
#
_symmetry.space_group_name_H-M   'P 1'
#
loop_
_entity.id
_entity.type
_entity.pdbx_description
1 polymer ?
#
loop_
_entity_poly.entity_id
_entity_poly.type
_entity_poly.pdbx_seq_one_letter_code
_entity_poly.pdbx_strand_id
1 'polypeptide(L)'
;GGVSFEELLHFLLIAGPVVFPGKIDLGGPTAYNYLTYDDIAARLAALKAENPDLVDIYTAQDKFQLPSAGTCGGSGPCLVWVMEIRNPLTVTPRTPEVFFSGTIHGDERVGPTSVVEFATALLQGYRDGHRWARRIVDTRRLTLVPCGNAYGYYHNTRTELGIDPNRDFAWDQTATFCMKTVAARSINEVYRSHVFQLSATFHGGDNLVAYPWGDNLHCDNPNYYGYCSGGWVAPDQTGMARLTDTVRDFAGGFQGQSVYK
;
A
#
# COMPACT_ATOMS: atom_id res chain seq x y z
N GLY A 1 -28.74 -3.63 15.94
CA GLY A 1 -28.83 -3.63 14.47
C GLY A 1 -27.42 -3.80 13.95
N GLY A 2 -27.14 -4.96 13.38
CA GLY A 2 -25.80 -5.31 12.89
C GLY A 2 -25.50 -4.67 11.54
N VAL A 3 -24.27 -4.19 11.37
CA VAL A 3 -23.73 -3.78 10.07
C VAL A 3 -22.88 -4.95 9.59
N SER A 4 -23.26 -5.54 8.47
CA SER A 4 -22.48 -6.54 7.75
C SER A 4 -21.28 -5.87 7.07
N PHE A 5 -20.10 -6.46 7.25
CA PHE A 5 -18.86 -6.05 6.60
C PHE A 5 -18.78 -6.79 5.27
N GLU A 6 -19.29 -6.17 4.20
CA GLU A 6 -19.06 -6.61 2.82
C GLU A 6 -18.23 -5.53 2.13
N GLU A 7 -17.26 -5.97 1.33
CA GLU A 7 -16.38 -5.18 0.43
C GLU A 7 -15.12 -4.56 1.05
N LEU A 8 -14.10 -5.40 1.26
CA LEU A 8 -12.70 -4.95 1.29
C LEU A 8 -12.13 -5.02 -0.15
N LEU A 9 -12.27 -3.91 -0.87
CA LEU A 9 -11.68 -3.71 -2.19
C LEU A 9 -10.14 -3.64 -2.03
N HIS A 10 -9.43 -4.72 -2.37
CA HIS A 10 -7.97 -4.78 -2.37
C HIS A 10 -7.46 -4.76 -3.81
N PHE A 11 -6.84 -3.66 -4.28
CA PHE A 11 -6.01 -3.76 -5.49
C PHE A 11 -4.59 -4.18 -5.10
N LEU A 12 -4.13 -5.26 -5.71
CA LEU A 12 -2.78 -5.78 -5.59
C LEU A 12 -1.99 -5.32 -6.82
N LEU A 13 -1.10 -4.35 -6.62
CA LEU A 13 -0.23 -3.81 -7.66
C LEU A 13 1.15 -4.48 -7.51
N ILE A 14 1.47 -5.52 -8.26
CA ILE A 14 2.82 -6.09 -8.20
C ILE A 14 3.73 -5.25 -9.09
N ALA A 15 4.42 -4.29 -8.49
CA ALA A 15 5.28 -3.37 -9.23
C ALA A 15 6.72 -3.92 -9.32
N GLY A 16 7.13 -4.30 -10.53
CA GLY A 16 8.50 -4.07 -10.99
C GLY A 16 8.79 -2.56 -11.09
N PRO A 17 10.05 -2.11 -11.22
CA PRO A 17 10.41 -0.69 -11.18
C PRO A 17 9.61 0.09 -12.24
N VAL A 18 8.76 1.01 -11.80
CA VAL A 18 7.91 1.80 -12.71
C VAL A 18 8.76 2.89 -13.34
N VAL A 19 8.87 2.87 -14.68
CA VAL A 19 9.37 4.00 -15.46
C VAL A 19 8.17 4.72 -16.04
N PHE A 20 7.89 5.93 -15.53
CA PHE A 20 6.74 6.75 -15.93
C PHE A 20 6.73 7.05 -17.44
N PRO A 21 5.72 6.62 -18.22
CA PRO A 21 5.57 7.01 -19.62
C PRO A 21 4.74 8.29 -19.68
N GLY A 22 5.40 9.36 -19.29
CA GLY A 22 4.90 10.73 -19.30
C GLY A 22 6.00 11.52 -18.63
N LYS A 23 6.67 12.43 -19.34
CA LYS A 23 7.81 13.18 -18.81
C LYS A 23 7.36 14.04 -17.62
N ILE A 24 7.33 13.44 -16.43
CA ILE A 24 7.55 14.15 -15.18
C ILE A 24 9.05 14.40 -15.19
N ASP A 25 9.45 15.64 -15.44
CA ASP A 25 10.85 16.04 -15.33
C ASP A 25 11.22 16.05 -13.85
N LEU A 26 11.74 14.91 -13.37
CA LEU A 26 12.22 14.74 -12.01
C LEU A 26 13.65 15.26 -11.83
N GLY A 27 14.24 15.89 -12.86
CA GLY A 27 15.60 16.42 -12.85
C GLY A 27 16.67 15.32 -12.87
N GLY A 28 17.36 15.15 -14.00
CA GLY A 28 18.57 14.32 -14.13
C GLY A 28 18.44 12.82 -13.75
N PRO A 29 19.47 12.00 -13.99
CA PRO A 29 19.48 10.62 -13.56
C PRO A 29 19.78 10.53 -12.06
N THR A 30 18.75 10.64 -11.23
CA THR A 30 18.84 10.29 -9.81
C THR A 30 18.83 8.76 -9.70
N ALA A 31 19.90 8.16 -9.17
CA ALA A 31 19.91 6.73 -8.91
C ALA A 31 18.95 6.42 -7.74
N TYR A 32 17.89 5.65 -8.00
CA TYR A 32 16.98 5.19 -6.96
C TYR A 32 17.54 3.93 -6.31
N ASN A 33 17.93 4.04 -5.04
CA ASN A 33 18.32 2.91 -4.21
C ASN A 33 17.14 2.46 -3.36
N TYR A 34 17.06 1.18 -3.03
CA TYR A 34 16.08 0.71 -2.06
C TYR A 34 16.34 1.37 -0.71
N LEU A 35 15.30 1.99 -0.15
CA LEU A 35 15.37 2.61 1.16
C LEU A 35 15.44 1.54 2.25
N THR A 36 16.34 1.68 3.21
CA THR A 36 16.29 0.86 4.43
C THR A 36 15.10 1.25 5.30
N TYR A 37 14.79 0.47 6.34
CA TYR A 37 13.77 0.84 7.31
C TYR A 37 14.04 2.23 7.92
N ASP A 38 15.29 2.50 8.27
CA ASP A 38 15.70 3.77 8.87
C ASP A 38 15.63 4.93 7.87
N ASP A 39 16.01 4.69 6.60
CA ASP A 39 15.87 5.69 5.55
C ASP A 39 14.40 6.05 5.31
N ILE A 40 13.49 5.08 5.33
CA ILE A 40 12.06 5.32 5.22
C ILE A 40 11.59 6.23 6.37
N ALA A 41 11.90 5.88 7.62
CA ALA A 41 11.51 6.68 8.78
C ALA A 41 12.06 8.12 8.69
N ALA A 42 13.34 8.27 8.33
CA ALA A 42 13.99 9.56 8.15
C ALA A 42 13.34 10.37 7.01
N ARG A 43 12.99 9.72 5.91
CA ARG A 43 12.35 10.38 4.76
C ARG A 43 10.93 10.83 5.07
N LEU A 44 10.15 10.03 5.79
CA LEU A 44 8.80 10.44 6.22
C LEU A 44 8.87 11.65 7.16
N ALA A 45 9.82 11.66 8.11
CA ALA A 45 10.06 12.80 8.99
C ALA A 45 10.47 14.07 8.23
N ALA A 46 11.36 13.94 7.24
CA ALA A 46 11.75 15.06 6.38
C ALA A 46 10.56 15.62 5.59
N LEU A 47 9.75 14.75 4.97
CA LEU A 47 8.55 15.18 4.23
C LEU A 47 7.54 15.91 5.11
N LYS A 48 7.34 15.47 6.36
CA LYS A 48 6.52 16.18 7.35
C LYS A 48 7.11 17.55 7.71
N ALA A 49 8.42 17.61 7.95
CA ALA A 49 9.09 18.86 8.31
C ALA A 49 9.05 19.89 7.17
N GLU A 50 9.19 19.44 5.93
CA GLU A 50 9.14 20.30 4.74
C GLU A 50 7.72 20.72 4.35
N ASN A 51 6.70 19.95 4.72
CA ASN A 51 5.30 20.17 4.33
C ASN A 51 4.34 20.05 5.53
N PRO A 52 4.54 20.84 6.60
CA PRO A 52 3.85 20.63 7.88
C PRO A 52 2.33 20.79 7.81
N ASP A 53 1.83 21.60 6.86
CA ASP A 53 0.41 21.85 6.66
C ASP A 53 -0.30 20.77 5.83
N LEU A 54 0.45 19.98 5.06
CA LEU A 54 -0.11 19.00 4.11
C LEU A 54 0.07 17.54 4.56
N VAL A 55 1.15 17.29 5.29
CA VAL A 55 1.58 15.95 5.69
C VAL A 55 1.29 15.79 7.17
N ASP A 56 0.75 14.65 7.58
CA ASP A 56 0.78 14.15 8.95
C ASP A 56 1.44 12.78 8.98
N ILE A 57 2.11 12.45 10.08
CA ILE A 57 2.70 11.13 10.28
C ILE A 57 2.36 10.61 11.68
N TYR A 58 2.16 9.30 11.79
CA TYR A 58 2.01 8.60 13.06
C TYR A 58 2.49 7.16 12.92
N THR A 59 2.66 6.48 14.05
CA THR A 59 2.88 5.04 14.08
C THR A 59 1.59 4.34 14.50
N ALA A 60 1.32 3.16 13.95
CA ALA A 60 0.17 2.37 14.36
C ALA A 60 0.25 1.99 15.85
N GLN A 61 1.47 1.80 16.35
CA GLN A 61 1.77 1.54 17.76
C GLN A 61 1.26 2.69 18.64
N ASP A 62 1.62 3.93 18.32
CA ASP A 62 1.21 5.08 19.13
C ASP A 62 -0.28 5.42 18.95
N LYS A 63 -0.79 5.43 17.71
CA LYS A 63 -2.18 5.84 17.44
C LYS A 63 -3.20 4.82 17.94
N PHE A 64 -2.93 3.54 17.76
CA PHE A 64 -3.87 2.46 18.05
C PHE A 64 -3.48 1.62 19.27
N GLN A 65 -2.43 2.02 20.00
CA GLN A 65 -1.95 1.34 21.20
C GLN A 65 -1.57 -0.13 20.92
N LEU A 66 -0.95 -0.36 19.75
CA LEU A 66 -0.49 -1.69 19.34
C LEU A 66 0.93 -1.96 19.86
N PRO A 67 1.28 -3.23 20.14
CA PRO A 67 2.65 -3.58 20.48
C PRO A 67 3.57 -3.45 19.25
N SER A 68 4.88 -3.46 19.50
CA SER A 68 5.89 -3.66 18.45
C SER A 68 6.08 -5.15 18.19
N ALA A 69 6.27 -5.53 16.92
CA ALA A 69 6.59 -6.91 16.51
C ALA A 69 8.03 -7.32 16.84
N GLY A 70 8.88 -6.38 17.28
CA GLY A 70 10.26 -6.69 17.66
C GLY A 70 11.16 -5.46 17.65
N THR A 71 12.42 -5.68 17.31
CA THR A 71 13.46 -4.64 17.26
C THR A 71 13.87 -4.34 15.81
N CYS A 72 13.89 -3.06 15.47
CA CYS A 72 14.29 -2.48 14.19
C CYS A 72 15.19 -1.25 14.44
N GLY A 73 15.91 -0.78 13.43
CA GLY A 73 16.76 0.43 13.54
C GLY A 73 17.86 0.31 14.61
N GLY A 74 18.54 -0.84 14.65
CA GLY A 74 19.56 -1.16 15.66
C GLY A 74 18.97 -1.69 16.97
N SER A 75 18.28 -0.84 17.74
CA SER A 75 17.72 -1.20 19.06
C SER A 75 16.34 -0.63 19.35
N GLY A 76 15.72 0.06 18.39
CA GLY A 76 14.38 0.63 18.52
C GLY A 76 13.26 -0.38 18.27
N PRO A 77 12.00 -0.05 18.59
CA PRO A 77 10.86 -0.88 18.21
C PRO A 77 10.66 -0.89 16.68
N CYS A 78 10.17 -2.01 16.15
CA CYS A 78 9.63 -2.08 14.79
C CYS A 78 8.27 -1.37 14.71
N LEU A 79 8.30 -0.12 14.27
CA LEU A 79 7.12 0.72 14.11
C LEU A 79 6.57 0.62 12.68
N VAL A 80 5.25 0.52 12.57
CA VAL A 80 4.50 0.62 11.31
C VAL A 80 4.12 2.07 11.12
N TRP A 81 4.83 2.75 10.22
CA TRP A 81 4.63 4.16 9.92
C TRP A 81 3.46 4.36 8.97
N VAL A 82 2.64 5.37 9.27
CA VAL A 82 1.54 5.84 8.44
C VAL A 82 1.74 7.31 8.16
N MET A 83 1.69 7.68 6.88
CA MET A 83 1.71 9.06 6.40
C MET A 83 0.36 9.41 5.81
N GLU A 84 -0.19 10.55 6.20
CA GLU A 84 -1.39 11.12 5.57
C GLU A 84 -1.00 12.37 4.79
N ILE A 85 -1.50 12.51 3.56
CA ILE A 85 -1.31 13.70 2.72
C ILE A 85 -2.67 14.26 2.33
N ARG A 86 -2.93 15.53 2.67
CA ARG A 86 -4.16 16.26 2.31
C ARG A 86 -3.95 17.77 2.39
N ASN A 87 -4.68 18.55 1.59
CA ASN A 87 -4.76 19.99 1.82
C ASN A 87 -5.94 20.32 2.76
N PRO A 88 -5.70 20.71 4.03
CA PRO A 88 -6.77 20.97 4.99
C PRO A 88 -7.68 22.15 4.61
N LEU A 89 -7.26 23.02 3.69
CA LEU A 89 -8.04 24.16 3.23
C LEU A 89 -9.11 23.78 2.20
N THR A 90 -8.96 22.64 1.53
CA THR A 90 -9.86 22.23 0.43
C THR A 90 -10.58 20.91 0.71
N VAL A 91 -9.98 20.02 1.50
CA VAL A 91 -10.60 18.73 1.83
C VAL A 91 -11.72 18.88 2.85
N THR A 92 -12.79 18.13 2.64
CA THR A 92 -13.97 17.99 3.52
C THR A 92 -14.15 16.53 3.96
N PRO A 93 -15.05 16.23 4.91
CA PRO A 93 -15.38 14.84 5.28
C PRO A 93 -15.94 13.97 4.13
N ARG A 94 -16.35 14.57 3.00
CA ARG A 94 -16.81 13.85 1.79
C ARG A 94 -15.70 13.61 0.77
N THR A 95 -14.48 14.02 1.07
CA THR A 95 -13.35 13.90 0.15
C THR A 95 -12.96 12.44 0.03
N PRO A 96 -12.80 11.90 -1.19
CA PRO A 96 -12.39 10.52 -1.36
C PRO A 96 -11.03 10.25 -0.71
N GLU A 97 -10.94 9.11 -0.04
CA GLU A 97 -9.74 8.62 0.61
C GLU A 97 -9.14 7.49 -0.21
N VAL A 98 -7.81 7.51 -0.36
CA VAL A 98 -7.05 6.53 -1.14
C VAL A 98 -5.93 5.97 -0.28
N PHE A 99 -5.83 4.64 -0.24
CA PHE A 99 -4.82 3.93 0.52
C PHE A 99 -3.70 3.39 -0.37
N PHE A 100 -2.45 3.60 0.01
CA PHE A 100 -1.29 2.97 -0.62
C PHE A 100 -0.47 2.21 0.42
N SER A 101 -0.20 0.93 0.17
CA SER A 101 0.70 0.12 1.00
C SER A 101 1.89 -0.34 0.20
N GLY A 102 3.10 -0.21 0.76
CA GLY A 102 4.33 -0.55 0.05
C GLY A 102 4.70 -2.03 0.16
N THR A 103 4.51 -2.66 1.31
CA THR A 103 4.60 -4.12 1.41
C THR A 103 3.93 -4.67 2.65
N ILE A 104 3.40 -5.88 2.51
CA ILE A 104 3.00 -6.76 3.62
C ILE A 104 3.97 -7.94 3.78
N HIS A 105 4.74 -8.31 2.75
CA HIS A 105 5.82 -9.29 2.84
C HIS A 105 7.18 -8.59 2.91
N GLY A 106 7.93 -8.81 3.99
CA GLY A 106 9.10 -7.98 4.27
C GLY A 106 10.27 -8.06 3.28
N ASP A 107 10.38 -9.16 2.54
CA ASP A 107 11.38 -9.37 1.49
C ASP A 107 10.96 -8.84 0.11
N GLU A 108 9.76 -8.29 -0.03
CA GLU A 108 9.28 -7.64 -1.26
C GLU A 108 9.66 -6.15 -1.27
N ARG A 109 10.81 -5.83 -1.85
CA ARG A 109 11.55 -4.57 -1.60
C ARG A 109 11.15 -3.34 -2.43
N VAL A 110 10.51 -3.53 -3.58
CA VAL A 110 10.25 -2.42 -4.53
C VAL A 110 9.18 -1.47 -4.02
N GLY A 111 8.11 -2.02 -3.44
CA GLY A 111 6.92 -1.25 -3.08
C GLY A 111 7.15 -0.18 -2.01
N PRO A 112 7.87 -0.44 -0.90
CA PRO A 112 8.11 0.57 0.14
C PRO A 112 8.83 1.82 -0.38
N THR A 113 9.85 1.62 -1.21
CA THR A 113 10.55 2.74 -1.87
C THR A 113 9.62 3.47 -2.82
N SER A 114 8.83 2.73 -3.62
CA SER A 114 7.87 3.32 -4.57
C SER A 114 6.83 4.22 -3.89
N VAL A 115 6.31 3.82 -2.72
CA VAL A 115 5.35 4.61 -1.95
C VAL A 115 5.98 5.91 -1.41
N VAL A 116 7.21 5.84 -0.92
CA VAL A 116 7.93 7.02 -0.39
C VAL A 116 8.33 8.00 -1.51
N GLU A 117 8.76 7.47 -2.65
CA GLU A 117 9.09 8.30 -3.82
C GLU A 117 7.85 8.90 -4.48
N PHE A 118 6.72 8.18 -4.48
CA PHE A 118 5.43 8.74 -4.88
C PHE A 118 5.04 9.94 -4.00
N ALA A 119 5.14 9.80 -2.67
CA ALA A 119 4.87 10.92 -1.75
C ALA A 119 5.81 12.10 -2.00
N THR A 120 7.10 11.83 -2.18
CA THR A 120 8.12 12.85 -2.53
C THR A 120 7.72 13.62 -3.79
N ALA A 121 7.48 12.91 -4.90
CA ALA A 121 7.17 13.51 -6.19
C ALA A 121 5.85 14.27 -6.16
N LEU A 122 4.85 13.77 -5.41
CA LEU A 122 3.57 14.44 -5.23
C LEU A 122 3.71 15.78 -4.50
N LEU A 123 4.44 15.81 -3.39
CA LEU A 123 4.62 17.01 -2.58
C LEU A 123 5.50 18.04 -3.28
N GLN A 124 6.58 17.60 -3.93
CA GLN A 124 7.37 18.46 -4.81
C GLN A 124 6.50 19.03 -5.94
N GLY A 125 5.74 18.16 -6.61
CA GLY A 125 4.83 18.55 -7.68
C GLY A 125 3.81 19.60 -7.23
N TYR A 126 3.31 19.48 -6.00
CA TYR A 126 2.36 20.41 -5.40
C TYR A 126 2.98 21.79 -5.14
N ARG A 127 4.19 21.80 -4.56
CA ARG A 127 4.99 23.01 -4.30
C ARG A 127 5.31 23.74 -5.60
N ASP A 128 5.70 23.00 -6.62
CA ASP A 128 6.09 23.55 -7.93
C ASP A 128 4.87 23.94 -8.79
N GLY A 129 3.64 23.77 -8.26
CA GLY A 129 2.41 24.24 -8.89
C GLY A 129 1.89 23.35 -10.02
N HIS A 130 2.35 22.10 -10.11
CA HIS A 130 1.90 21.19 -11.15
C HIS A 130 0.41 20.85 -10.98
N ARG A 131 -0.36 21.02 -12.07
CA ARG A 131 -1.81 20.80 -12.08
C ARG A 131 -2.22 19.41 -11.62
N TRP A 132 -1.46 18.37 -11.97
CA TRP A 132 -1.77 16.99 -11.57
C TRP A 132 -1.62 16.79 -10.06
N ALA A 133 -0.56 17.34 -9.46
CA ALA A 133 -0.29 17.22 -8.04
C ALA A 133 -1.29 18.01 -7.22
N ARG A 134 -1.58 19.26 -7.63
CA ARG A 134 -2.68 20.08 -7.07
C ARG A 134 -4.00 19.34 -7.10
N ARG A 135 -4.38 18.78 -8.26
CA ARG A 135 -5.60 17.98 -8.39
C ARG A 135 -5.62 16.81 -7.42
N ILE A 136 -4.51 16.11 -7.18
CA ILE A 136 -4.48 15.01 -6.21
C ILE A 136 -4.63 15.54 -4.77
N VAL A 137 -3.72 16.39 -4.32
CA VAL A 137 -3.64 16.86 -2.91
C VAL A 137 -4.87 17.69 -2.49
N ASP A 138 -5.42 18.50 -3.40
CA ASP A 138 -6.55 19.39 -3.07
C ASP A 138 -7.90 18.68 -3.02
N THR A 139 -8.01 17.46 -3.55
CA THR A 139 -9.32 16.80 -3.70
C THR A 139 -9.33 15.32 -3.31
N ARG A 140 -8.24 14.83 -2.70
CA ARG A 140 -8.14 13.49 -2.11
C ARG A 140 -7.46 13.58 -0.76
N ARG A 141 -7.75 12.60 0.09
CA ARG A 141 -6.94 12.30 1.28
C ARG A 141 -6.17 11.02 0.99
N LEU A 142 -4.85 11.08 1.06
CA LEU A 142 -4.02 9.90 0.82
C LEU A 142 -3.53 9.37 2.16
N THR A 143 -3.65 8.06 2.37
CA THR A 143 -3.05 7.34 3.50
C THR A 143 -2.03 6.35 2.95
N LEU A 144 -0.77 6.51 3.34
CA LEU A 144 0.35 5.74 2.83
C LEU A 144 1.01 4.95 3.97
N VAL A 145 1.22 3.67 3.76
CA VAL A 145 1.90 2.75 4.69
C VAL A 145 3.06 2.08 3.94
N PRO A 146 4.28 2.63 3.97
CA PRO A 146 5.39 2.08 3.21
C PRO A 146 5.72 0.63 3.59
N CYS A 147 5.77 0.32 4.89
CA CYS A 147 6.08 -1.03 5.39
C CYS A 147 5.02 -1.49 6.39
N GLY A 148 4.02 -2.25 5.93
CA GLY A 148 3.02 -2.86 6.80
C GLY A 148 3.63 -3.92 7.71
N ASN A 149 4.55 -4.74 7.17
CA ASN A 149 5.37 -5.68 7.94
C ASN A 149 6.75 -5.08 8.23
N ALA A 150 6.82 -4.18 9.22
CA ALA A 150 8.05 -3.49 9.61
C ALA A 150 9.15 -4.46 10.07
N TYR A 151 8.81 -5.49 10.85
CA TYR A 151 9.75 -6.52 11.29
C TYR A 151 10.36 -7.26 10.10
N GLY A 152 9.51 -7.81 9.24
CA GLY A 152 9.97 -8.55 8.07
C GLY A 152 10.82 -7.69 7.15
N TYR A 153 10.44 -6.43 6.95
CA TYR A 153 11.20 -5.51 6.11
C TYR A 153 12.60 -5.23 6.67
N TYR A 154 12.72 -4.98 7.97
CA TYR A 154 14.03 -4.74 8.58
C TYR A 154 14.92 -6.00 8.57
N HIS A 155 14.35 -7.17 8.83
CA HIS A 155 15.06 -8.45 8.88
C HIS A 155 15.18 -9.15 7.51
N ASN A 156 14.71 -8.51 6.44
CA ASN A 156 14.66 -9.06 5.09
C ASN A 156 14.05 -10.48 5.03
N THR A 157 12.88 -10.63 5.61
CA THR A 157 12.11 -11.88 5.63
C THR A 157 10.66 -11.62 5.27
N ARG A 158 10.05 -12.56 4.55
CA ARG A 158 8.64 -12.51 4.14
C ARG A 158 7.69 -12.29 5.31
N THR A 159 7.90 -13.06 6.38
CA THR A 159 6.95 -13.22 7.48
C THR A 159 7.16 -12.21 8.61
N GLU A 160 6.15 -12.00 9.45
CA GLU A 160 6.32 -11.39 10.77
C GLU A 160 6.45 -12.52 11.80
N LEU A 161 7.63 -12.69 12.40
CA LEU A 161 7.89 -13.72 13.42
C LEU A 161 7.43 -15.15 13.02
N GLY A 162 7.59 -15.50 11.73
CA GLY A 162 7.21 -16.81 11.19
C GLY A 162 5.75 -16.95 10.74
N ILE A 163 4.94 -15.90 10.86
CA ILE A 163 3.55 -15.87 10.36
C ILE A 163 3.50 -15.03 9.08
N ASP A 164 2.83 -15.53 8.04
CA ASP A 164 2.57 -14.75 6.81
C ASP A 164 1.42 -13.74 7.09
N PRO A 165 1.71 -12.43 7.16
CA PRO A 165 0.69 -11.44 7.49
C PRO A 165 -0.39 -11.31 6.41
N ASN A 166 -0.10 -11.68 5.15
CA ASN A 166 -1.09 -11.70 4.07
C ASN A 166 -2.00 -12.95 4.11
N ARG A 167 -1.87 -13.79 5.14
CA ARG A 167 -2.78 -14.89 5.48
C ARG A 167 -3.40 -14.73 6.86
N ASP A 168 -3.14 -13.60 7.53
CA ASP A 168 -3.51 -13.36 8.92
C ASP A 168 -4.67 -12.35 9.04
N PHE A 169 -5.22 -11.83 7.94
CA PHE A 169 -6.43 -11.00 7.99
C PHE A 169 -7.68 -11.84 8.33
N ALA A 170 -8.70 -11.18 8.88
CA ALA A 170 -9.94 -11.80 9.33
C ALA A 170 -10.90 -12.11 8.16
N TRP A 171 -10.42 -12.90 7.20
CA TRP A 171 -11.19 -13.39 6.06
C TRP A 171 -11.23 -14.91 6.10
N ASP A 172 -12.45 -15.47 6.06
CA ASP A 172 -12.75 -16.91 6.11
C ASP A 172 -11.94 -17.70 7.18
N GLN A 173 -11.77 -17.09 8.35
CA GLN A 173 -11.03 -17.68 9.46
C GLN A 173 -11.79 -17.45 10.77
N THR A 174 -11.57 -18.34 11.74
CA THR A 174 -12.08 -18.10 13.08
C THR A 174 -11.32 -16.96 13.73
N ALA A 175 -11.99 -16.18 14.58
CA ALA A 175 -11.38 -15.02 15.23
C ALA A 175 -10.11 -15.33 16.05
N THR A 176 -9.93 -16.60 16.46
CA THR A 176 -8.73 -17.07 17.19
C THR A 176 -7.52 -17.33 16.29
N PHE A 177 -7.70 -17.46 14.98
CA PHE A 177 -6.61 -17.81 14.05
C PHE A 177 -6.09 -16.64 13.21
N CYS A 178 -6.81 -15.52 13.15
CA CYS A 178 -6.40 -14.30 12.45
C CYS A 178 -5.93 -13.19 13.41
N MET A 179 -5.42 -12.10 12.83
CA MET A 179 -4.97 -10.87 13.48
C MET A 179 -3.92 -11.14 14.58
N LYS A 180 -3.04 -12.11 14.36
CA LYS A 180 -1.94 -12.46 15.27
C LYS A 180 -0.74 -11.54 15.11
N THR A 181 -0.49 -11.11 13.88
CA THR A 181 0.58 -10.21 13.52
C THR A 181 0.22 -8.76 13.84
N VAL A 182 1.21 -7.99 14.29
CA VAL A 182 1.11 -6.54 14.43
C VAL A 182 0.90 -5.90 13.05
N ALA A 183 1.52 -6.45 12.01
CA ALA A 183 1.30 -6.01 10.63
C ALA A 183 -0.18 -6.02 10.20
N ALA A 184 -0.86 -7.17 10.31
CA ALA A 184 -2.28 -7.29 9.94
C ALA A 184 -3.16 -6.40 10.83
N ARG A 185 -2.90 -6.39 12.15
CA ARG A 185 -3.62 -5.51 13.10
C ARG A 185 -3.45 -4.04 12.78
N SER A 186 -2.25 -3.60 12.41
CA SER A 186 -1.95 -2.20 12.09
C SER A 186 -2.74 -1.75 10.86
N ILE A 187 -2.71 -2.54 9.79
CA ILE A 187 -3.49 -2.24 8.57
C ILE A 187 -4.98 -2.27 8.87
N ASN A 188 -5.45 -3.26 9.64
CA ASN A 188 -6.86 -3.35 10.03
C ASN A 188 -7.34 -2.11 10.79
N GLU A 189 -6.57 -1.60 11.75
CA GLU A 189 -6.95 -0.39 12.49
C GLU A 189 -6.91 0.88 11.61
N VAL A 190 -6.01 0.94 10.62
CA VAL A 190 -6.05 1.99 9.59
C VAL A 190 -7.35 1.88 8.79
N TYR A 191 -7.74 0.70 8.32
CA TYR A 191 -9.02 0.53 7.62
C TYR A 191 -10.24 0.82 8.50
N ARG A 192 -10.21 0.51 9.80
CA ARG A 192 -11.31 0.80 10.73
C ARG A 192 -11.47 2.29 11.06
N SER A 193 -10.44 3.09 10.85
CA SER A 193 -10.45 4.54 11.10
C SER A 193 -10.68 5.38 9.83
N HIS A 194 -10.84 4.76 8.68
CA HIS A 194 -10.99 5.41 7.39
C HIS A 194 -12.11 4.77 6.56
N VAL A 195 -12.57 5.45 5.50
CA VAL A 195 -13.46 4.87 4.47
C VAL A 195 -12.78 5.08 3.12
N PHE A 196 -11.96 4.12 2.70
CA PHE A 196 -11.22 4.20 1.45
C PHE A 196 -12.11 3.85 0.25
N GLN A 197 -12.09 4.69 -0.79
CA GLN A 197 -12.75 4.39 -2.06
C GLN A 197 -11.82 3.66 -3.03
N LEU A 198 -10.51 3.75 -2.82
CA LEU A 198 -9.51 3.05 -3.60
C LEU A 198 -8.35 2.66 -2.68
N SER A 199 -7.84 1.45 -2.88
CA SER A 199 -6.62 0.97 -2.24
C SER A 199 -5.67 0.44 -3.30
N ALA A 200 -4.37 0.46 -3.02
CA ALA A 200 -3.37 -0.24 -3.80
C ALA A 200 -2.25 -0.73 -2.86
N THR A 201 -1.96 -2.02 -2.90
CA THR A 201 -0.87 -2.62 -2.12
C THR A 201 0.18 -3.17 -3.07
N PHE A 202 1.42 -2.76 -2.87
CA PHE A 202 2.56 -3.22 -3.64
C PHE A 202 3.10 -4.55 -3.12
N HIS A 203 3.46 -5.41 -4.06
CA HIS A 203 4.11 -6.69 -3.82
C HIS A 203 5.28 -6.89 -4.78
N GLY A 204 6.09 -7.91 -4.52
CA GLY A 204 7.19 -8.35 -5.39
C GLY A 204 7.18 -9.87 -5.61
N GLY A 205 7.72 -10.32 -6.75
CA GLY A 205 7.86 -11.74 -7.07
C GLY A 205 7.20 -12.18 -8.38
N ASP A 206 6.30 -11.37 -8.95
CA ASP A 206 5.72 -11.56 -10.28
C ASP A 206 5.49 -10.18 -10.95
N ASN A 207 4.99 -10.16 -12.19
CA ASN A 207 4.63 -8.95 -12.93
C ASN A 207 3.16 -9.02 -13.35
N LEU A 208 2.27 -8.62 -12.44
CA LEU A 208 0.83 -8.58 -12.68
C LEU A 208 0.14 -7.49 -11.87
N VAL A 209 -1.07 -7.11 -12.28
CA VAL A 209 -1.98 -6.31 -11.45
C VAL A 209 -3.17 -7.18 -11.09
N ALA A 210 -3.28 -7.54 -9.82
CA ALA A 210 -4.34 -8.38 -9.30
C ALA A 210 -5.44 -7.54 -8.65
N TYR A 211 -6.65 -8.06 -8.77
CA TYR A 211 -7.85 -7.53 -8.13
C TYR A 211 -8.63 -8.70 -7.52
N PRO A 212 -9.59 -8.44 -6.63
CA PRO A 212 -10.33 -9.47 -5.93
C PRO A 212 -10.96 -10.52 -6.86
N TRP A 213 -11.04 -11.77 -6.41
CA TRP A 213 -10.75 -12.20 -5.03
C TRP A 213 -9.27 -12.47 -4.75
N GLY A 214 -8.90 -12.40 -3.46
CA GLY A 214 -7.52 -12.66 -2.99
C GLY A 214 -7.30 -14.08 -2.46
N ASP A 215 -8.33 -14.93 -2.56
CA ASP A 215 -8.35 -16.33 -2.14
C ASP A 215 -8.89 -17.22 -3.28
N ASN A 216 -9.02 -18.52 -3.05
CA ASN A 216 -9.55 -19.47 -4.04
C ASN A 216 -10.86 -20.14 -3.59
N LEU A 217 -11.42 -19.80 -2.44
CA LEU A 217 -12.66 -20.39 -1.90
C LEU A 217 -13.87 -20.04 -2.76
N HIS A 218 -13.79 -18.93 -3.48
CA HIS A 218 -14.80 -18.54 -4.45
C HIS A 218 -14.84 -19.41 -5.71
N CYS A 219 -13.86 -20.31 -5.90
CA CYS A 219 -13.76 -21.21 -7.04
C CYS A 219 -14.49 -22.53 -6.79
N ASP A 220 -15.15 -23.09 -7.82
CA ASP A 220 -15.79 -24.41 -7.73
C ASP A 220 -14.77 -25.55 -7.45
N ASN A 221 -13.52 -25.37 -7.89
CA ASN A 221 -12.42 -26.28 -7.63
C ASN A 221 -11.19 -25.50 -7.13
N PRO A 222 -11.09 -25.23 -5.81
CA PRO A 222 -10.01 -24.43 -5.26
C PRO A 222 -8.67 -25.14 -5.42
N ASN A 223 -7.79 -24.57 -6.24
CA ASN A 223 -6.39 -24.98 -6.35
C ASN A 223 -5.49 -23.79 -6.03
N TYR A 224 -4.62 -23.93 -5.03
CA TYR A 224 -3.72 -22.87 -4.57
C TYR A 224 -2.76 -22.37 -5.67
N TYR A 225 -2.47 -23.20 -6.68
CA TYR A 225 -1.60 -22.87 -7.82
C TYR A 225 -2.30 -22.98 -9.18
N GLY A 226 -3.62 -23.16 -9.20
CA GLY A 226 -4.40 -23.37 -10.42
C GLY A 226 -5.26 -22.16 -10.79
N TYR A 227 -5.60 -22.04 -12.08
CA TYR A 227 -6.62 -21.11 -12.51
C TYR A 227 -7.97 -21.49 -11.89
N CYS A 228 -8.66 -20.50 -11.33
CA CYS A 228 -10.03 -20.65 -10.88
C CYS A 228 -10.92 -21.08 -12.06
N SER A 229 -11.48 -22.29 -12.02
CA SER A 229 -12.42 -22.79 -13.03
C SER A 229 -13.84 -22.75 -12.45
N GLY A 230 -14.70 -21.89 -12.99
CA GLY A 230 -16.05 -21.68 -12.44
C GLY A 230 -16.02 -20.86 -11.14
N GLY A 231 -17.09 -20.96 -10.34
CA GLY A 231 -17.27 -20.22 -9.10
C GLY A 231 -18.01 -18.88 -9.25
N TRP A 232 -17.99 -18.09 -8.17
CA TRP A 232 -18.56 -16.74 -8.17
C TRP A 232 -17.49 -15.68 -8.32
N VAL A 233 -17.88 -14.61 -8.99
CA VAL A 233 -17.02 -13.45 -9.24
C VAL A 233 -17.39 -12.32 -8.28
N ALA A 234 -16.45 -11.41 -8.05
CA ALA A 234 -16.74 -10.23 -7.27
C ALA A 234 -17.84 -9.39 -7.95
N PRO A 235 -18.81 -8.83 -7.20
CA PRO A 235 -19.91 -8.04 -7.77
C PRO A 235 -19.42 -6.92 -8.72
N ASP A 236 -18.30 -6.28 -8.38
CA ASP A 236 -17.68 -5.22 -9.17
C ASP A 236 -16.54 -5.67 -10.10
N GLN A 237 -16.47 -6.96 -10.47
CA GLN A 237 -15.39 -7.49 -11.31
C GLN A 237 -15.12 -6.64 -12.56
N THR A 238 -16.18 -6.18 -13.24
CA THR A 238 -16.01 -5.36 -14.46
C THR A 238 -15.33 -4.03 -14.17
N GLY A 239 -15.69 -3.38 -13.07
CA GLY A 239 -15.08 -2.11 -12.66
C GLY A 239 -13.62 -2.29 -12.27
N MET A 240 -13.35 -3.33 -11.48
CA MET A 240 -11.99 -3.65 -11.03
C MET A 240 -11.09 -4.07 -12.19
N ALA A 241 -11.55 -4.93 -13.10
CA ALA A 241 -10.79 -5.33 -14.29
C ALA A 241 -10.45 -4.13 -15.17
N ARG A 242 -11.39 -3.20 -15.41
CA ARG A 242 -11.11 -1.99 -16.20
C ARG A 242 -10.11 -1.06 -15.54
N LEU A 243 -10.15 -0.93 -14.21
CA LEU A 243 -9.18 -0.13 -13.47
C LEU A 243 -7.78 -0.76 -13.58
N THR A 244 -7.70 -2.07 -13.37
CA THR A 244 -6.48 -2.88 -13.51
C THR A 244 -5.90 -2.78 -14.91
N ASP A 245 -6.70 -2.94 -15.96
CA ASP A 245 -6.28 -2.79 -17.36
C ASP A 245 -5.71 -1.38 -17.61
N THR A 246 -6.39 -0.34 -17.12
CA THR A 246 -5.92 1.04 -17.26
C THR A 246 -4.57 1.26 -16.58
N VAL A 247 -4.39 0.71 -15.39
CA VAL A 247 -3.14 0.81 -14.64
C VAL A 247 -2.02 0.03 -15.34
N ARG A 248 -2.29 -1.18 -15.81
CA ARG A 248 -1.35 -1.99 -16.60
C ARG A 248 -0.89 -1.23 -17.85
N ASP A 249 -1.85 -0.73 -18.64
CA ASP A 249 -1.58 -0.08 -19.91
C ASP A 249 -0.81 1.23 -19.70
N PHE A 250 -1.11 1.96 -18.62
CA PHE A 250 -0.37 3.15 -18.24
C PHE A 250 1.04 2.83 -17.72
N ALA A 251 1.22 1.79 -16.90
CA ALA A 251 2.54 1.39 -16.41
C ALA A 251 3.45 0.89 -17.55
N GLY A 252 2.86 0.27 -18.57
CA GLY A 252 3.58 -0.30 -19.70
C GLY A 252 4.38 -1.55 -19.31
N GLY A 253 5.31 -1.93 -20.18
CA GLY A 253 6.27 -3.00 -19.92
C GLY A 253 7.56 -2.46 -19.31
N PHE A 254 8.23 -3.27 -18.50
CA PHE A 254 9.53 -2.94 -17.92
C PHE A 254 10.68 -3.57 -18.71
N GLN A 255 11.72 -2.80 -19.07
CA GLN A 255 12.94 -3.29 -19.75
C GLN A 255 12.68 -4.18 -20.99
N GLY A 256 11.70 -3.82 -21.81
CA GLY A 256 11.35 -4.59 -23.02
C GLY A 256 10.54 -5.86 -22.75
N GLN A 257 10.10 -6.09 -21.52
CA GLN A 257 9.10 -7.11 -21.21
C GLN A 257 7.71 -6.67 -21.68
N SER A 258 6.80 -7.65 -21.78
CA SER A 258 5.38 -7.37 -21.99
C SER A 258 4.80 -6.52 -20.87
N VAL A 259 3.64 -5.93 -21.12
CA VAL A 259 2.84 -5.32 -20.06
C VAL A 259 2.55 -6.35 -18.94
N TYR A 260 2.30 -5.84 -17.74
CA TYR A 260 1.89 -6.65 -16.58
C TYR A 260 0.70 -7.56 -16.94
N LYS A 261 0.67 -8.78 -16.40
CA LYS A 261 -0.47 -9.68 -16.62
C LYS A 261 -1.72 -9.18 -15.89
#